data_AF-A0A261FGP6-F1
#
_entry.id   AF-A0A261FGP6-F1
#
_cell.length_a   1.000
_cell.length_b   1.000
_cell.length_c   1.000
_cell.angle_alpha   90.00
_cell.angle_beta   90.00
_cell.angle_gamma   90.00
#
_symmetry.space_group_name_H-M   'P 1'
#
loop_
_entity.id
_entity.type
_entity.pdbx_description
1 polymer ?
#
loop_
_entity_poly.entity_id
_entity_poly.type
_entity_poly.pdbx_seq_one_letter_code
_entity_poly.pdbx_strand_id
1 'polypeptide(L)'
;MIKCVNPHVLGWKGEAGIDASTVLSGDSLFTEFKGTLTEQYVCQQLIAQGFQPYYWANPDGRAEVDFVISSNGMILPIEVKAERNLRAKSLHVAVAKYDIPMSVRTSLADYHREDWLTNVPLWAIGCVNRIRQ
;
A
#
# COMPACT_ATOMS: atom_id res chain seq x y z
N MET A 1 -4.16 12.98 -2.98
CA MET A 1 -3.65 11.88 -3.82
C MET A 1 -2.14 12.03 -3.95
N ILE A 2 -1.39 11.31 -3.11
CA ILE A 2 0.06 11.42 -3.04
C ILE A 2 0.64 10.51 -4.11
N LYS A 3 0.99 11.12 -5.24
CA LYS A 3 1.75 10.49 -6.30
C LYS A 3 3.07 9.99 -5.69
N CYS A 4 3.41 8.72 -5.87
CA CYS A 4 4.77 8.25 -5.58
C CYS A 4 5.74 9.24 -6.24
N VAL A 5 6.56 9.89 -5.42
CA VAL A 5 7.42 11.00 -5.85
C VAL A 5 8.42 10.45 -6.85
N ASN A 6 8.15 10.66 -8.14
CA ASN A 6 9.09 10.47 -9.23
C ASN A 6 9.66 11.86 -9.57
N PRO A 7 10.90 12.19 -9.18
CA PRO A 7 11.45 13.54 -9.32
C PRO A 7 11.71 14.01 -10.77
N HIS A 8 11.32 13.25 -11.79
CA HIS A 8 11.71 13.51 -13.19
C HIS A 8 10.60 13.88 -14.18
N VAL A 9 9.38 14.23 -13.75
CA VAL A 9 8.37 14.74 -14.69
C VAL A 9 7.96 16.17 -14.34
N LEU A 10 8.49 17.09 -15.16
CA LEU A 10 8.18 18.52 -15.20
C LEU A 10 6.67 18.78 -15.35
N GLY A 11 6.14 19.66 -14.50
CA GLY A 11 4.97 20.47 -14.82
C GLY A 11 3.73 20.29 -13.93
N TRP A 12 3.62 21.21 -12.96
CA TRP A 12 2.39 21.75 -12.37
C TRP A 12 1.79 21.11 -11.09
N LYS A 13 1.96 21.91 -10.02
CA LYS A 13 1.19 22.14 -8.77
C LYS A 13 0.48 20.97 -8.08
N GLY A 14 1.05 20.57 -6.95
CA GLY A 14 0.43 19.85 -5.85
C GLY A 14 1.49 19.57 -4.78
N GLU A 15 1.38 20.25 -3.66
CA GLU A 15 2.41 20.41 -2.62
C GLU A 15 2.90 19.09 -2.03
N ALA A 16 4.18 18.77 -2.24
CA ALA A 16 4.95 17.89 -1.35
C ALA A 16 5.49 18.69 -0.13
N GLY A 17 4.68 19.62 0.38
CA GLY A 17 5.01 20.49 1.49
C GLY A 17 4.32 20.00 2.75
N ILE A 18 4.82 18.92 3.34
CA ILE A 18 4.37 18.54 4.67
C ILE A 18 5.03 19.51 5.64
N ASP A 19 4.27 20.50 6.10
CA ASP A 19 4.75 21.47 7.07
C ASP A 19 5.01 20.76 8.41
N ALA A 20 6.14 21.07 9.04
CA ALA A 20 6.52 20.47 10.32
C ALA A 20 5.45 20.71 11.41
N SER A 21 4.64 21.77 11.29
CA SER A 21 3.53 22.03 12.21
C SER A 21 2.37 21.04 12.06
N THR A 22 2.18 20.40 10.90
CA THR A 22 1.15 19.37 10.67
C THR A 22 1.44 18.10 11.48
N VAL A 23 2.72 17.80 11.77
CA VAL A 23 3.13 16.74 12.70
C VAL A 23 2.68 17.04 14.13
N LEU A 24 2.56 18.32 14.49
CA LEU A 24 2.32 18.80 15.84
C LEU A 24 0.84 19.10 16.14
N SER A 25 -0.03 19.12 15.13
CA SER A 25 -1.41 19.59 15.24
C SER A 25 -2.45 18.45 15.13
N GLY A 26 -2.66 17.73 16.25
CA GLY A 26 -3.83 16.89 16.50
C GLY A 26 -3.76 15.41 16.06
N ASP A 27 -4.48 14.54 16.78
CA ASP A 27 -4.40 13.08 16.65
C ASP A 27 -4.84 12.54 15.26
N SER A 28 -5.85 13.16 14.64
CA SER A 28 -6.38 12.71 13.34
C SER A 28 -5.43 12.99 12.18
N LEU A 29 -4.90 14.23 12.10
CA LEU A 29 -3.94 14.62 11.08
C LEU A 29 -2.62 13.84 11.22
N PHE A 30 -2.21 13.57 12.45
CA PHE A 30 -1.05 12.73 12.74
C PHE A 30 -1.25 11.27 12.28
N THR A 31 -2.47 10.74 12.37
CA THR A 31 -2.80 9.38 11.91
C THR A 31 -2.80 9.29 10.38
N GLU A 32 -3.40 10.24 9.69
CA GLU A 32 -3.36 10.33 8.23
C GLU A 32 -1.92 10.52 7.70
N PHE A 33 -1.15 11.36 8.39
CA PHE A 33 0.27 11.56 8.10
C PHE A 33 1.08 10.26 8.23
N LYS A 34 0.85 9.48 9.30
CA LYS A 34 1.45 8.14 9.43
C LYS A 34 1.04 7.19 8.31
N GLY A 35 -0.23 7.22 7.90
CA GLY A 35 -0.74 6.46 6.76
C GLY A 35 0.05 6.77 5.49
N THR A 36 0.08 8.05 5.12
CA THR A 36 0.82 8.59 3.97
C THR A 36 2.30 8.18 3.97
N LEU A 37 3.00 8.36 5.11
CA LEU A 37 4.42 7.99 5.20
C LEU A 37 4.63 6.49 5.03
N THR A 38 3.72 5.69 5.59
CA THR A 38 3.78 4.23 5.48
C THR A 38 3.55 3.78 4.04
N GLU A 39 2.58 4.35 3.33
CA GLU A 39 2.34 4.10 1.90
C GLU A 39 3.54 4.49 1.05
N GLN A 40 4.15 5.65 1.29
CA GLN A 40 5.36 6.07 0.58
C GLN A 40 6.54 5.15 0.86
N TYR A 41 6.75 4.73 2.11
CA TYR A 41 7.77 3.74 2.45
C TYR A 41 7.57 2.44 1.64
N VAL A 42 6.33 1.91 1.62
CA VAL A 42 6.01 0.70 0.86
C VAL A 42 6.23 0.90 -0.64
N CYS A 43 5.79 2.01 -1.23
CA CYS A 43 6.00 2.31 -2.65
C CYS A 43 7.50 2.27 -3.00
N GLN A 44 8.34 2.89 -2.18
CA GLN A 44 9.79 2.91 -2.41
C GLN A 44 10.43 1.53 -2.26
N GLN A 45 9.98 0.70 -1.30
CA GLN A 45 10.46 -0.68 -1.17
C GLN A 45 10.08 -1.57 -2.36
N LEU A 46 8.90 -1.35 -2.95
CA LEU A 46 8.46 -2.07 -4.14
C LEU A 46 9.28 -1.64 -5.37
N ILE A 47 9.48 -0.33 -5.56
CA ILE A 47 10.33 0.21 -6.64
C ILE A 47 11.77 -0.29 -6.51
N ALA A 48 12.32 -0.31 -5.29
CA ALA A 48 13.68 -0.81 -5.04
C ALA A 48 13.84 -2.30 -5.38
N GLN A 49 12.76 -3.08 -5.35
CA GLN A 49 12.72 -4.47 -5.81
C GLN A 49 12.53 -4.62 -7.33
N GLY A 50 12.37 -3.52 -8.07
CA GLY A 50 12.13 -3.52 -9.51
C GLY A 50 10.66 -3.68 -9.90
N PHE A 51 9.72 -3.56 -8.94
CA PHE A 51 8.30 -3.54 -9.26
C PHE A 51 7.85 -2.16 -9.74
N GLN A 52 6.79 -2.16 -10.55
CA GLN A 52 6.06 -0.96 -10.92
C GLN A 52 4.68 -0.99 -10.23
N PRO A 53 4.52 -0.29 -9.08
CA PRO A 53 3.26 -0.27 -8.35
C PRO A 53 2.23 0.66 -9.02
N TYR A 54 0.99 0.19 -9.11
CA TYR A 54 -0.16 0.94 -9.61
C TYR A 54 -1.23 1.08 -8.53
N TYR A 55 -1.83 2.26 -8.40
CA TYR A 55 -3.02 2.44 -7.55
C TYR A 55 -4.24 1.84 -8.24
N TRP A 56 -5.12 1.19 -7.47
CA TRP A 56 -6.35 0.63 -8.00
C TRP A 56 -7.55 1.03 -7.15
N ALA A 57 -8.58 1.56 -7.82
CA ALA A 57 -9.89 1.79 -7.24
C ALA A 57 -10.96 1.19 -8.17
N ASN A 58 -11.99 0.59 -7.60
CA ASN A 58 -13.14 0.13 -8.35
C ASN A 58 -13.88 1.36 -8.94
N PRO A 59 -14.42 1.31 -10.18
CA PRO A 59 -15.21 2.40 -10.78
C PRO A 59 -16.27 3.05 -9.87
N ASP A 60 -16.89 2.28 -8.98
CA ASP A 60 -17.93 2.77 -8.06
C ASP A 60 -17.36 3.43 -6.79
N GLY A 61 -16.03 3.52 -6.63
CA GLY A 61 -15.35 4.11 -5.47
C GLY A 61 -15.49 3.32 -4.15
N ARG A 62 -16.14 2.15 -4.17
CA ARG A 62 -16.47 1.38 -2.96
C ARG A 62 -15.32 0.50 -2.43
N ALA A 63 -14.29 0.29 -3.24
CA ALA A 63 -13.11 -0.48 -2.86
C ALA A 63 -11.89 0.15 -3.53
N GLU A 64 -10.86 0.39 -2.72
CA GLU A 64 -9.57 0.92 -3.12
C GLU A 64 -8.50 0.04 -2.50
N VAL A 65 -7.47 -0.28 -3.29
CA VAL A 65 -6.27 -0.96 -2.84
C VAL A 65 -5.10 -0.02 -3.10
N ASP A 66 -4.23 0.13 -2.10
CA ASP A 66 -3.13 1.09 -2.15
C ASP A 66 -2.20 0.81 -3.34
N PHE A 67 -1.84 -0.46 -3.56
CA PHE A 67 -1.00 -0.85 -4.69
C PHE A 67 -1.42 -2.17 -5.33
N VAL A 68 -1.10 -2.28 -6.61
CA VAL A 68 -1.15 -3.51 -7.39
C VAL A 68 0.17 -3.65 -8.13
N ILE A 69 0.78 -4.82 -8.07
CA ILE A 69 2.01 -5.15 -8.81
C ILE A 69 1.80 -6.39 -9.67
N SER A 70 2.62 -6.53 -10.72
CA SER A 70 2.77 -7.81 -11.43
C SER A 70 3.95 -8.58 -10.82
N SER A 71 3.71 -9.81 -10.38
CA SER A 71 4.72 -10.69 -9.79
C SER A 71 4.50 -12.10 -10.31
N ASN A 72 5.53 -12.71 -10.91
CA ASN A 72 5.49 -14.06 -11.49
C ASN A 72 4.33 -14.29 -12.48
N GLY A 73 3.95 -13.26 -13.25
CA GLY A 73 2.83 -13.34 -14.19
C GLY A 73 1.44 -13.24 -13.55
N MET A 74 1.36 -13.03 -12.24
CA MET A 74 0.12 -12.81 -11.50
C MET A 74 0.00 -11.38 -11.01
N ILE A 75 -1.24 -10.91 -10.90
CA ILE A 75 -1.56 -9.62 -10.30
C ILE A 75 -1.61 -9.80 -8.78
N LEU A 76 -0.83 -9.00 -8.05
CA LEU A 76 -0.77 -9.04 -6.60
C LEU A 76 -1.26 -7.70 -6.01
N PRO A 77 -2.46 -7.67 -5.42
CA PRO A 77 -2.95 -6.54 -4.63
C PRO A 77 -2.18 -6.43 -3.31
N ILE A 78 -1.88 -5.19 -2.92
CA ILE A 78 -1.14 -4.83 -1.69
C ILE A 78 -1.90 -3.72 -0.96
N GLU A 79 -2.38 -4.03 0.25
CA GLU A 79 -2.93 -3.06 1.19
C GLU A 79 -1.85 -2.64 2.20
N VAL A 80 -1.76 -1.35 2.50
CA VAL A 80 -0.85 -0.77 3.49
C VAL A 80 -1.65 -0.31 4.71
N LYS A 81 -1.18 -0.68 5.91
CA LYS A 81 -1.74 -0.22 7.18
C LYS A 81 -0.64 0.32 8.08
N ALA A 82 -0.76 1.58 8.48
CA ALA A 82 0.13 2.19 9.48
C ALA A 82 -0.15 1.67 10.90
N GLU A 83 -1.27 0.98 11.13
CA GLU A 83 -1.71 0.49 12.43
C GLU A 83 -1.76 -1.04 12.52
N ARG A 84 -1.89 -1.55 13.76
CA ARG A 84 -2.10 -2.97 14.05
C ARG A 84 -3.58 -3.40 13.98
N ASN A 85 -4.54 -2.50 13.78
CA ASN A 85 -5.96 -2.87 13.67
C ASN A 85 -6.30 -3.22 12.22
N LEU A 86 -6.39 -4.52 11.94
CA LEU A 86 -6.33 -5.06 10.59
C LEU A 86 -7.71 -5.43 10.03
N ARG A 87 -8.53 -4.44 9.69
CA ARG A 87 -9.72 -4.69 8.85
C ARG A 87 -9.33 -4.56 7.37
N ALA A 88 -9.52 -5.63 6.59
CA ALA A 88 -9.18 -5.70 5.16
C ALA A 88 -10.44 -5.79 4.27
N LYS A 89 -11.41 -4.90 4.48
CA LYS A 89 -12.70 -4.95 3.75
C LYS A 89 -12.55 -4.67 2.25
N SER A 90 -11.67 -3.75 1.87
CA SER A 90 -11.40 -3.37 0.48
C SER A 90 -10.74 -4.50 -0.32
N LEU A 91 -9.71 -5.12 0.27
CA LEU A 91 -8.92 -6.19 -0.35
C LEU A 91 -9.78 -7.41 -0.71
N HIS A 92 -10.71 -7.80 0.17
CA HIS A 92 -11.61 -8.91 -0.07
C HIS A 92 -12.51 -8.68 -1.29
N VAL A 93 -12.96 -7.44 -1.54
CA VAL A 93 -13.79 -7.10 -2.70
C VAL A 93 -12.99 -7.24 -4.00
N ALA A 94 -11.73 -6.79 -4.03
CA ALA A 94 -10.88 -6.92 -5.20
C ALA A 94 -10.56 -8.39 -5.50
N VAL A 95 -10.19 -9.15 -4.46
CA VAL A 95 -9.88 -10.58 -4.56
C VAL A 95 -11.08 -11.38 -5.09
N ALA A 96 -12.26 -11.19 -4.52
CA ALA A 96 -13.47 -11.90 -4.93
C ALA A 96 -13.95 -11.51 -6.34
N LYS A 97 -13.80 -10.24 -6.74
CA LYS A 97 -14.28 -9.75 -8.04
C LYS A 97 -13.44 -10.25 -9.22
N TYR A 98 -12.14 -10.43 -9.02
CA TYR A 98 -11.19 -10.78 -10.09
C TYR A 98 -10.56 -12.16 -9.93
N ASP A 99 -11.07 -12.98 -9.01
CA ASP A 99 -10.56 -14.33 -8.71
C ASP A 99 -9.04 -14.35 -8.47
N ILE A 100 -8.57 -13.36 -7.71
CA ILE A 100 -7.15 -13.20 -7.43
C ILE A 100 -6.75 -14.25 -6.39
N PRO A 101 -5.79 -15.15 -6.69
CA PRO A 101 -5.49 -16.28 -5.82
C PRO A 101 -4.95 -15.87 -4.46
N MET A 102 -4.28 -14.71 -4.39
CA MET A 102 -3.73 -14.19 -3.14
C MET A 102 -3.60 -12.68 -3.15
N SER A 103 -3.51 -12.11 -1.95
CA SER A 103 -3.26 -10.70 -1.72
C SER A 103 -2.29 -10.51 -0.55
N VAL A 104 -1.65 -9.34 -0.51
CA VAL A 104 -0.76 -8.95 0.59
C VAL A 104 -1.39 -7.80 1.36
N ARG A 105 -1.29 -7.87 2.68
CA ARG A 105 -1.43 -6.70 3.55
C ARG A 105 -0.09 -6.47 4.23
N THR A 106 0.38 -5.23 4.26
CA THR A 106 1.60 -4.87 4.98
C THR A 106 1.28 -3.94 6.15
N SER A 107 1.75 -4.28 7.34
CA SER A 107 1.40 -3.57 8.59
C SER A 107 2.45 -3.71 9.70
N LEU A 108 2.25 -3.05 10.83
CA LEU A 108 3.06 -3.23 12.04
C LEU A 108 2.74 -4.53 12.82
N ALA A 109 1.86 -5.38 12.30
CA ALA A 109 1.56 -6.68 12.88
C ALA A 109 2.53 -7.76 12.35
N ASP A 110 2.59 -8.88 13.06
CA ASP A 110 3.45 -10.00 12.72
C ASP A 110 3.04 -10.69 11.41
N TYR A 111 3.95 -11.50 10.88
CA TYR A 111 3.66 -12.30 9.70
C TYR A 111 2.50 -13.26 9.98
N HIS A 112 1.49 -13.24 9.11
CA HIS A 112 0.35 -14.14 9.20
C HIS A 112 -0.08 -14.54 7.80
N ARG A 113 -0.45 -15.80 7.62
CA ARG A 113 -0.88 -16.32 6.32
C ARG A 113 -2.22 -17.01 6.46
N GLU A 114 -3.13 -16.61 5.59
CA GLU A 114 -4.43 -17.22 5.32
C GLU A 114 -4.46 -17.64 3.85
N ASP A 115 -5.55 -18.28 3.43
CA ASP A 115 -5.69 -18.81 2.06
C ASP A 115 -5.59 -17.72 0.99
N TRP A 116 -6.21 -16.56 1.23
CA TRP A 116 -6.34 -15.47 0.25
C TRP A 116 -5.54 -14.20 0.63
N LEU A 117 -4.98 -14.16 1.84
CA LEU A 117 -4.33 -12.98 2.40
C LEU A 117 -3.08 -13.38 3.20
N THR A 118 -1.94 -12.77 2.85
CA THR A 118 -0.73 -12.80 3.67
C THR A 118 -0.49 -11.43 4.29
N ASN A 119 -0.49 -11.35 5.62
CA ASN A 119 0.06 -10.20 6.34
C ASN A 119 1.60 -10.30 6.37
N VAL A 120 2.25 -9.26 5.87
CA VAL A 120 3.70 -9.10 5.86
C VAL A 120 4.03 -7.95 6.81
N PRO A 121 4.95 -8.12 7.78
CA PRO A 121 5.39 -6.99 8.58
C PRO A 121 5.99 -5.90 7.69
N LEU A 122 5.76 -4.62 8.01
CA LEU A 122 6.24 -3.49 7.20
C LEU A 122 7.73 -3.58 6.89
N TRP A 123 8.55 -3.95 7.89
CA TRP A 123 9.99 -4.10 7.72
C TRP A 123 10.40 -5.21 6.73
N ALA A 124 9.50 -6.16 6.43
CA ALA A 124 9.75 -7.29 5.54
C ALA A 124 9.21 -7.09 4.11
N ILE A 125 8.53 -5.96 3.82
CA ILE A 125 7.93 -5.71 2.50
C ILE A 125 8.97 -5.65 1.37
N GLY A 126 10.23 -5.33 1.71
CA GLY A 126 11.41 -5.41 0.85
C GLY A 126 11.71 -6.83 0.30
N CYS A 127 10.99 -7.85 0.75
CA CYS A 127 11.12 -9.25 0.32
C CYS A 127 9.80 -9.81 -0.24
N VAL A 128 8.89 -8.96 -0.72
CA VAL A 128 7.56 -9.40 -1.21
C VAL A 128 7.65 -10.46 -2.31
N ASN A 129 8.71 -10.43 -3.14
CA ASN A 129 8.97 -11.43 -4.17
C ASN A 129 9.32 -12.84 -3.64
N ARG A 130 9.68 -12.97 -2.36
CA ARG A 130 10.00 -14.25 -1.70
C ARG A 130 8.82 -14.87 -0.97
N ILE A 131 7.70 -14.16 -0.90
CA ILE A 131 6.47 -14.69 -0.30
C ILE A 131 6.00 -15.80 -1.23
N ARG A 132 5.99 -17.04 -0.72
CA ARG A 132 5.52 -18.20 -1.49
C ARG A 132 4.07 -17.96 -1.91
N GLN A 133 3.86 -17.87 -3.21
CA GLN A 133 2.56 -17.79 -3.86
C GLN A 133 2.04 -19.20 -4.09
#